data_AF-A0A6M2D4X3-F1
#
_entry.id   AF-A0A6M2D4X3-F1
#
_cell.length_a   1.000
_cell.length_b   1.000
_cell.length_c   1.000
_cell.angle_alpha   90.00
_cell.angle_beta   90.00
_cell.angle_gamma   90.00
#
_symmetry.space_group_name_H-M   'P 1'
#
loop_
_entity.id
_entity.type
_entity.pdbx_description
1 polymer ?
#
loop_
_entity_poly.entity_id
_entity_poly.type
_entity_poly.pdbx_seq_one_letter_code
_entity_poly.pdbx_strand_id
1 'polypeptide(L)'
;MDRVKDQAVLRMFSCIQIASKLFSSVKGLSSADVRDALKEAGYSYSHHSVMQSELRVLKTLQYRLQVPTPLVYAEVLLEVIGHNEPKFEPKELYAVTLRVMQGFYLVRLEIHKRAKAHLKMDRGANGEEQNRM
;
A
#
# COMPACT_ATOMS: atom_id res chain seq x y z
N MET A 1 0.77 -19.78 19.08
CA MET A 1 0.32 -18.76 18.11
C MET A 1 1.47 -18.22 17.25
N ASP A 2 2.71 -18.61 17.54
CA ASP A 2 3.92 -18.00 16.97
C ASP A 2 4.13 -18.38 15.50
N ARG A 3 3.84 -19.64 15.13
CA ARG A 3 3.89 -20.07 13.71
C ARG A 3 3.04 -19.23 12.77
N VAL A 4 1.90 -18.68 13.22
CA VAL A 4 1.05 -17.81 12.38
C VAL A 4 1.65 -16.42 12.26
N LYS A 5 2.23 -15.88 13.35
CA LYS A 5 2.92 -14.60 13.36
C LYS A 5 4.18 -14.62 12.49
N ASP A 6 4.98 -15.67 12.63
CA ASP A 6 6.18 -15.91 11.83
C ASP A 6 5.83 -15.93 10.33
N GLN A 7 4.80 -16.69 9.96
CA GLN A 7 4.33 -16.74 8.56
C GLN A 7 3.76 -15.41 8.06
N ALA A 8 3.18 -14.58 8.93
CA ALA A 8 2.70 -13.26 8.56
C ALA A 8 3.86 -12.32 8.22
N VAL A 9 4.94 -12.34 9.02
CA VAL A 9 6.16 -11.55 8.75
C VAL A 9 6.81 -12.01 7.46
N LEU A 10 6.96 -13.32 7.24
CA LEU A 10 7.50 -13.85 5.99
C LEU A 10 6.69 -13.40 4.77
N ARG A 11 5.35 -13.45 4.85
CA ARG A 11 4.46 -12.96 3.78
C ARG A 11 4.58 -11.45 3.57
N MET A 12 4.72 -10.67 4.64
CA MET A 12 4.92 -9.23 4.56
C MET A 12 6.20 -8.90 3.77
N PHE A 13 7.31 -9.54 4.12
CA PHE A 13 8.57 -9.39 3.38
C PHE A 13 8.48 -9.89 1.93
N SER A 14 7.75 -10.98 1.66
CA SER A 14 7.47 -11.41 0.29
C SER A 14 6.69 -10.35 -0.51
N CYS A 15 5.69 -9.68 0.09
CA CYS A 15 4.98 -8.58 -0.56
C CYS A 15 5.91 -7.39 -0.86
N ILE A 16 6.79 -7.02 0.08
CA ILE A 16 7.79 -5.96 -0.10
C ILE A 16 8.74 -6.33 -1.25
N GLN A 17 9.19 -7.58 -1.30
CA GLN A 17 10.05 -8.09 -2.36
C GLN A 17 9.40 -7.97 -3.74
N ILE A 18 8.14 -8.42 -3.86
CA ILE A 18 7.37 -8.35 -5.11
C ILE A 18 7.19 -6.90 -5.53
N ALA A 19 6.78 -6.02 -4.61
CA ALA A 19 6.61 -4.60 -4.90
C ALA A 19 7.93 -3.95 -5.36
N SER A 20 9.04 -4.26 -4.69
CA SER A 20 10.37 -3.78 -5.07
C SER A 20 10.74 -4.23 -6.49
N LYS A 21 10.50 -5.49 -6.86
CA LYS A 21 10.74 -5.97 -8.23
C LYS A 21 9.83 -5.34 -9.28
N LEU A 22 8.61 -4.96 -8.89
CA LEU A 22 7.62 -4.41 -9.82
C LEU A 22 7.80 -2.91 -10.07
N PHE A 23 8.21 -2.14 -9.05
CA PHE A 23 8.23 -0.68 -9.10
C PHE A 23 9.62 -0.06 -9.02
N SER A 24 10.68 -0.82 -8.71
CA SER A 24 12.05 -0.29 -8.69
C SER A 24 12.64 -0.25 -10.09
N SER A 25 13.19 0.91 -10.49
CA SER A 25 13.88 1.10 -11.76
C SER A 25 15.35 0.64 -11.75
N VAL A 26 15.92 0.32 -10.59
CA VAL A 26 17.35 0.02 -10.43
C VAL A 26 17.60 -1.48 -10.26
N LYS A 27 17.19 -2.02 -9.11
CA LYS A 27 17.33 -3.44 -8.77
C LYS A 27 16.28 -3.78 -7.73
N GLY A 28 15.44 -4.76 -8.02
CA GLY A 28 14.48 -5.29 -7.07
C GLY A 28 15.17 -6.12 -5.99
N LEU A 29 14.57 -6.17 -4.79
CA LEU A 29 15.05 -6.99 -3.69
C LEU A 29 15.10 -8.47 -4.08
N SER A 30 16.26 -9.10 -3.88
CA SER A 30 16.44 -10.54 -4.07
C SER A 30 15.91 -11.34 -2.85
N SER A 31 15.77 -12.65 -3.01
CA SER A 31 15.40 -13.55 -1.90
C SER A 31 16.51 -13.65 -0.85
N ALA A 32 17.77 -13.37 -1.24
CA ALA A 32 18.88 -13.27 -0.31
C ALA A 32 18.75 -12.01 0.57
N ASP A 33 18.48 -10.85 -0.04
CA ASP A 33 18.30 -9.58 0.70
C ASP A 33 17.15 -9.70 1.72
N VAL A 34 16.04 -10.32 1.31
CA VAL A 34 14.90 -10.57 2.20
C VAL A 34 15.25 -11.53 3.34
N ARG A 35 15.98 -12.61 3.04
CA ARG A 35 16.39 -13.59 4.06
C ARG A 35 17.30 -12.92 5.10
N ASP A 36 18.23 -12.09 4.66
CA ASP A 36 19.18 -11.43 5.55
C ASP A 36 18.47 -10.40 6.43
N ALA A 37 17.53 -9.61 5.88
CA ALA A 37 16.68 -8.72 6.66
C ALA A 37 15.77 -9.46 7.67
N LEU A 38 15.21 -10.62 7.29
CA LEU A 38 14.45 -11.46 8.20
C LEU A 38 15.32 -11.97 9.36
N LYS A 39 16.57 -12.35 9.07
CA LYS A 39 17.54 -12.80 10.07
C LYS A 39 17.88 -11.70 11.06
N GLU A 40 18.10 -10.47 10.59
CA GLU A 40 18.30 -9.28 11.44
C GLU A 40 17.09 -8.99 12.33
N ALA A 41 15.87 -9.25 11.84
CA ALA A 41 14.63 -9.14 12.60
C ALA A 41 14.36 -10.32 13.57
N GLY A 42 15.29 -11.27 13.70
CA GLY A 42 15.18 -12.42 14.61
C GLY A 42 14.47 -13.63 14.02
N TYR A 43 14.18 -13.65 12.71
CA TYR A 43 13.53 -14.77 12.04
C TYR A 43 14.51 -15.59 11.19
N SER A 44 14.53 -16.91 11.41
CA SER A 44 15.38 -17.81 10.62
C SER A 44 14.57 -18.53 9.55
N TYR A 45 14.84 -18.21 8.29
CA TYR A 45 14.22 -18.84 7.13
C TYR A 45 15.27 -19.35 6.15
N SER A 46 14.98 -20.49 5.51
CA SER A 46 15.81 -20.97 4.40
C SER A 46 15.52 -20.14 3.14
N HIS A 47 16.51 -20.05 2.25
CA HIS A 47 16.33 -19.40 0.95
C HIS A 47 15.14 -19.99 0.17
N HIS A 48 14.99 -21.32 0.20
CA HIS A 48 13.85 -22.01 -0.39
C HIS A 48 12.51 -21.56 0.22
N SER A 49 12.41 -21.41 1.55
CA SER A 49 11.16 -20.94 2.17
C SER A 49 10.78 -19.51 1.77
N VAL A 50 11.76 -18.62 1.59
CA VAL A 50 11.52 -17.26 1.12
C VAL A 50 10.98 -17.28 -0.32
N MET A 51 11.63 -18.02 -1.22
CA MET A 51 11.15 -18.18 -2.61
C MET A 51 9.75 -18.79 -2.68
N GLN A 52 9.47 -19.83 -1.89
CA GLN A 52 8.16 -20.46 -1.86
C GLN A 52 7.08 -19.53 -1.31
N SER A 53 7.42 -18.68 -0.33
CA SER A 53 6.50 -17.67 0.18
C SER A 53 6.18 -16.63 -0.90
N GLU A 54 7.20 -16.13 -1.61
CA GLU A 54 7.02 -15.21 -2.73
C GLU A 54 6.09 -15.80 -3.80
N LEU A 55 6.37 -17.04 -4.25
CA LEU A 55 5.53 -17.73 -5.23
C LEU A 55 4.09 -17.93 -4.74
N ARG A 56 3.90 -18.21 -3.45
CA ARG A 56 2.58 -18.38 -2.86
C ARG A 56 1.79 -17.08 -2.86
N VAL A 57 2.42 -15.94 -2.55
CA VAL A 57 1.79 -14.62 -2.64
C VAL A 57 1.35 -14.34 -4.07
N LEU A 58 2.25 -14.53 -5.05
CA LEU A 58 1.94 -14.33 -6.47
C LEU A 58 0.76 -15.20 -6.94
N LYS A 59 0.77 -16.50 -6.60
CA LYS A 59 -0.32 -17.43 -6.93
C LYS A 59 -1.64 -17.03 -6.27
N THR A 60 -1.60 -16.59 -5.01
CA THR A 60 -2.79 -16.13 -4.28
C THR A 60 -3.41 -14.91 -4.94
N LEU A 61 -2.56 -13.99 -5.44
CA LEU A 61 -2.97 -12.82 -6.21
C LEU A 61 -3.32 -13.15 -7.67
N GLN A 62 -3.21 -14.42 -8.09
CA GLN A 62 -3.37 -14.86 -9.48
C GLN A 62 -2.49 -14.05 -10.45
N TYR A 63 -1.31 -13.62 -9.98
CA TYR A 63 -0.40 -12.75 -10.73
C TYR A 63 -1.00 -11.39 -11.15
N ARG A 64 -2.13 -10.98 -10.55
CA ARG A 64 -2.77 -9.68 -10.80
C ARG A 64 -2.14 -8.60 -9.92
N LEU A 65 -1.00 -8.09 -10.36
CA LEU A 65 -0.21 -7.10 -9.60
C LEU A 65 -0.43 -5.65 -10.05
N GLN A 66 -1.01 -5.45 -11.23
CA GLN A 66 -1.25 -4.11 -11.81
C GLN A 66 -2.51 -3.48 -11.24
N VAL A 67 -2.50 -3.19 -9.94
CA VAL A 67 -3.59 -2.44 -9.30
C VAL A 67 -3.16 -0.97 -9.24
N PRO A 68 -3.92 -0.03 -9.83
CA PRO A 68 -3.60 1.38 -9.72
C PRO A 68 -3.55 1.77 -8.25
N THR A 69 -2.42 2.33 -7.84
CA THR A 69 -2.24 2.85 -6.49
C THR A 69 -2.79 4.27 -6.44
N PRO A 70 -3.23 4.76 -5.27
CA PRO A 70 -3.67 6.14 -5.15
C PRO A 70 -2.56 7.16 -5.47
N LEU A 71 -1.30 6.72 -5.50
CA LEU A 71 -0.15 7.54 -5.89
C LEU A 71 -0.27 7.99 -7.36
N VAL A 72 -0.74 7.09 -8.24
CA VAL A 72 -0.91 7.40 -9.66
C VAL A 72 -1.88 8.58 -9.85
N TYR A 73 -2.99 8.61 -9.10
CA TYR A 73 -3.93 9.73 -9.16
C TYR A 73 -3.33 11.01 -8.60
N ALA A 74 -2.57 10.92 -7.51
CA ALA A 74 -1.90 12.09 -6.95
C ALA A 74 -0.84 12.66 -7.89
N GLU A 75 -0.07 11.81 -8.57
CA GLU A 75 0.91 12.20 -9.59
C GLU A 75 0.24 12.94 -10.76
N VAL A 76 -0.85 12.39 -11.29
CA VAL A 76 -1.64 13.04 -12.36
C VAL A 76 -2.15 14.41 -11.91
N LEU A 77 -2.68 14.52 -10.68
CA LEU A 77 -3.16 15.81 -10.16
C LEU A 77 -2.03 16.83 -10.01
N LEU A 78 -0.87 16.41 -9.51
CA LEU A 78 0.31 17.28 -9.36
C LEU A 78 0.83 17.77 -10.72
N GLU A 79 0.82 16.89 -11.73
CA GLU A 79 1.21 17.23 -13.09
C GLU A 79 0.25 18.25 -13.71
N VAL A 80 -1.06 18.05 -13.56
CA VAL A 80 -2.08 19.00 -14.04
C VAL A 80 -1.96 20.35 -13.36
N ILE A 81 -1.69 20.40 -12.05
CA ILE A 81 -1.49 21.67 -11.33
C ILE A 81 -0.22 22.37 -11.84
N GLY A 82 0.89 21.66 -11.98
CA GLY A 82 2.14 22.22 -12.49
C GLY A 82 2.05 22.71 -13.93
N HIS A 83 1.21 22.08 -14.75
CA HIS A 83 0.94 22.57 -16.10
C HIS A 83 0.17 23.90 -16.11
N ASN A 84 -0.81 24.06 -15.21
CA ASN A 84 -1.66 25.25 -15.17
C ASN A 84 -1.05 26.42 -14.39
N GLU A 85 -0.16 26.16 -13.43
CA GLU A 85 0.46 27.17 -12.57
C GLU A 85 2.00 27.11 -12.67
N PRO A 86 2.63 27.92 -13.55
CA PRO A 86 4.08 27.85 -13.79
C PRO A 86 4.97 28.16 -12.58
N LYS A 87 4.41 28.76 -11.52
CA LYS A 87 5.12 29.06 -10.26
C LYS A 87 5.07 27.90 -9.27
N PHE A 88 4.24 26.89 -9.54
CA PHE A 88 4.12 25.73 -8.69
C PHE A 88 5.22 24.72 -9.02
N GLU A 89 5.96 24.31 -7.99
CA GLU A 89 7.00 23.27 -8.10
C GLU A 89 6.42 21.91 -7.63
N PRO A 90 6.06 20.98 -8.54
CA PRO A 90 5.38 19.74 -8.17
C PRO A 90 6.20 18.86 -7.24
N LYS A 91 7.53 18.95 -7.29
CA LYS A 91 8.45 18.13 -6.50
C LYS A 91 8.32 18.37 -4.99
N GLU A 92 8.08 19.61 -4.58
CA GLU A 92 7.93 19.94 -3.15
C GLU A 92 6.65 19.31 -2.58
N LEU A 93 5.54 19.46 -3.31
CA LEU A 93 4.26 18.88 -2.90
C LEU A 93 4.24 17.34 -3.04
N TYR A 94 5.02 16.78 -3.97
CA TYR A 94 5.16 15.33 -4.10
C TYR A 94 5.73 14.68 -2.83
N ALA A 95 6.77 15.28 -2.23
CA ALA A 95 7.35 14.78 -0.98
C ALA A 95 6.33 14.78 0.18
N VAL A 96 5.51 15.84 0.28
CA VAL A 96 4.41 15.93 1.26
C VAL A 96 3.34 14.89 0.96
N THR A 97 2.96 14.74 -0.32
CA THR A 97 1.98 13.76 -0.79
C THR A 97 2.38 12.35 -0.38
N LEU A 98 3.64 11.96 -0.59
CA LEU A 98 4.16 10.66 -0.17
C LEU A 98 4.04 10.45 1.35
N ARG A 99 4.37 11.45 2.17
CA ARG A 99 4.25 11.35 3.64
C ARG A 99 2.79 11.19 4.07
N VAL A 100 1.88 11.97 3.49
CA VAL A 100 0.44 11.88 3.77
C VAL A 100 -0.09 10.50 3.37
N MET A 101 0.31 9.99 2.20
CA MET A 101 -0.06 8.65 1.75
C MET A 101 0.48 7.55 2.67
N GLN A 102 1.74 7.62 3.09
CA GLN A 102 2.32 6.69 4.04
C GLN A 102 1.53 6.68 5.36
N GLY A 103 1.23 7.86 5.90
CA GLY A 103 0.39 8.00 7.08
C GLY A 103 -1.00 7.38 6.88
N PHE A 104 -1.66 7.69 5.76
CA PHE A 104 -2.95 7.10 5.39
C PHE A 104 -2.89 5.57 5.38
N TYR A 105 -1.86 4.96 4.78
CA TYR A 105 -1.74 3.49 4.73
C TYR A 105 -1.55 2.86 6.11
N LEU A 106 -0.87 3.54 7.05
CA LEU A 106 -0.69 3.05 8.42
C LEU A 106 -2.00 3.05 9.22
N VAL A 107 -2.86 4.06 9.02
CA VAL A 107 -4.13 4.20 9.76
C VAL A 107 -5.37 3.91 8.90
N ARG A 108 -5.20 3.28 7.73
CA ARG A 108 -6.24 3.11 6.70
C ARG A 108 -7.54 2.48 7.21
N LEU A 109 -7.44 1.53 8.14
CA LEU A 109 -8.62 0.84 8.68
C LEU A 109 -9.48 1.79 9.50
N GLU A 110 -8.85 2.65 10.30
CA GLU A 110 -9.56 3.64 11.13
C GLU A 110 -10.14 4.76 10.26
N ILE A 111 -9.39 5.24 9.26
CA ILE A 111 -9.90 6.23 8.30
C ILE A 111 -11.11 5.67 7.55
N HIS A 112 -11.02 4.44 7.03
CA HIS A 112 -12.13 3.82 6.29
C HIS A 112 -13.36 3.58 7.18
N LYS A 113 -13.15 3.18 8.44
CA LYS A 113 -14.22 3.03 9.43
C LYS A 113 -14.94 4.35 9.68
N ARG A 114 -14.19 5.45 9.93
CA ARG A 114 -14.76 6.79 10.14
C ARG A 114 -15.47 7.31 8.89
N ALA A 115 -14.84 7.21 7.73
CA ALA A 115 -15.46 7.60 6.46
C ALA A 115 -16.78 6.88 6.21
N LYS A 116 -16.83 5.56 6.47
CA LYS A 116 -18.07 4.77 6.34
C LYS A 116 -19.14 5.18 7.36
N ALA A 117 -18.76 5.59 8.57
CA ALA A 117 -19.70 6.11 9.56
C ALA A 117 -20.32 7.45 9.10
N HIS A 118 -19.51 8.39 8.64
CA HIS A 118 -19.99 9.67 8.09
C HIS A 118 -20.90 9.47 6.86
N LEU A 119 -20.50 8.63 5.90
CA LEU A 119 -21.31 8.33 4.71
C LEU A 119 -22.63 7.60 5.01
N LYS A 120 -22.77 6.98 6.19
CA LYS A 120 -24.03 6.42 6.68
C LYS A 120 -24.90 7.47 7.36
N MET A 121 -24.30 8.41 8.08
CA MET A 121 -25.03 9.53 8.68
C MET A 121 -25.64 10.45 7.62
N ASP A 122 -24.90 10.77 6.56
CA ASP A 122 -25.42 11.59 5.46
C ASP A 122 -26.58 10.91 4.71
N ARG A 123 -26.57 9.56 4.62
CA ARG A 123 -27.68 8.80 4.03
C ARG A 123 -28.90 8.67 4.95
N GLY A 124 -28.70 8.67 6.26
CA GLY A 124 -29.79 8.70 7.24
C GLY A 124 -30.50 10.07 7.25
N ALA A 125 -29.72 11.15 7.22
CA ALA A 125 -30.26 12.52 7.14
C ALA A 125 -31.07 12.76 5.85
N ASN A 126 -30.53 12.35 4.69
CA ASN A 126 -31.25 12.49 3.42
C ASN A 126 -32.49 11.59 3.31
N GLY A 127 -32.54 10.46 4.04
CA GLY A 127 -33.70 9.56 4.05
C GLY A 127 -34.84 10.03 4.96
N GLU A 128 -34.55 10.77 6.03
CA GLU A 128 -35.55 11.36 6.92
C GLU A 128 -36.17 12.64 6.33
N GLU A 129 -35.41 13.41 5.54
CA GLU A 129 -35.93 14.57 4.80
C GLU A 129 -36.88 14.18 3.66
N GLN A 130 -36.64 13.04 3.01
CA GLN A 130 -37.48 12.56 1.90
C GLN A 130 -38.80 11.90 2.34
N ASN A 131 -38.94 11.57 3.63
CA ASN A 131 -40.15 10.95 4.19
C ASN A 131 -41.01 11.95 4.99
N ARG A 132 -40.65 13.24 4.95
CA ARG A 132 -41.38 14.37 5.56
C ARG A 132 -41.94 15.36 4.52
N MET A 133 -41.89 15.00 3.24
CA MET A 133 -42.50 15.73 2.12
C MET A 133 -43.56 14.85 1.47
#